data_AF-A0A521Y8M6-F1
#
_entry.id   AF-A0A521Y8M6-F1
#
_cell.length_a   1.000
_cell.length_b   1.000
_cell.length_c   1.000
_cell.angle_alpha   90.00
_cell.angle_beta   90.00
_cell.angle_gamma   90.00
#
_symmetry.space_group_name_H-M   'P 1'
#
loop_
_entity.id
_entity.type
_entity.pdbx_description
1 polymer ?
#
loop_
_entity_poly.entity_id
_entity_poly.type
_entity_poly.pdbx_seq_one_letter_code
_entity_poly.pdbx_strand_id
1 'polypeptide(L)'
;MPAANDGDPSVGDETPSPRPSFRAGRVIPGSRLGSRRVRIGRALRPADDGHLVATEAADRPTTQGGEWARRVRAAIFGPPLSTERESGERLNKVRALAIFASDALSSSAYATEEILLVLVTAGATALSLGLPIAIAIAVLLGMVTMSYMQTVRAYPKGGGAYSVSSENIGPWAGLIAAAALLTDYILTVAVSISAGSLAVISALPALADFRVHIALTALVLLTLGNLRGVRESGTVFAIPTYGFIFA
;
A
#
# COMPACT_ATOMS: atom_id res chain seq x y z
N MET A 1 -24.83 58.72 43.78
CA MET A 1 -25.69 57.57 44.15
C MET A 1 -26.22 56.95 42.86
N PRO A 2 -26.33 55.61 42.75
CA PRO A 2 -25.34 54.76 42.03
C PRO A 2 -25.89 53.85 40.90
N ALA A 3 -24.95 53.16 40.21
CA ALA A 3 -24.96 51.80 39.61
C ALA A 3 -25.80 51.52 38.33
N ALA A 4 -25.17 51.17 37.19
CA ALA A 4 -24.79 49.81 36.68
C ALA A 4 -25.70 49.46 35.47
N ASN A 5 -25.36 48.71 34.41
CA ASN A 5 -24.41 47.62 34.17
C ASN A 5 -24.24 47.41 32.64
N ASP A 6 -23.09 46.86 32.26
CA ASP A 6 -22.69 46.44 30.90
C ASP A 6 -23.43 45.19 30.40
N GLY A 7 -23.55 45.06 29.07
CA GLY A 7 -24.04 43.86 28.38
C GLY A 7 -23.52 43.76 26.94
N ASP A 8 -22.50 42.92 26.74
CA ASP A 8 -21.86 42.50 25.47
C ASP A 8 -22.73 41.45 24.70
N PRO A 9 -22.55 41.28 23.37
CA PRO A 9 -23.55 40.74 22.47
C PRO A 9 -23.56 39.21 22.31
N SER A 10 -24.70 38.77 21.75
CA SER A 10 -25.05 37.45 21.23
C SER A 10 -23.91 36.67 20.56
N VAL A 11 -23.59 35.50 21.11
CA VAL A 11 -22.88 34.40 20.41
C VAL A 11 -23.92 33.33 20.05
N GLY A 12 -23.91 32.97 18.78
CA GLY A 12 -24.88 32.09 18.12
C GLY A 12 -24.86 30.63 18.60
N ASP A 13 -25.97 29.98 18.29
CA ASP A 13 -26.36 28.62 18.61
C ASP A 13 -25.55 27.60 17.78
N GLU A 14 -24.50 27.01 18.38
CA GLU A 14 -23.81 25.84 17.82
C GLU A 14 -24.43 24.55 18.36
N THR A 15 -25.18 23.84 17.51
CA THR A 15 -25.62 22.47 17.77
C THR A 15 -24.40 21.58 18.08
N PRO A 16 -24.35 20.89 19.23
CA PRO A 16 -23.18 20.11 19.61
C PRO A 16 -23.07 18.86 18.73
N SER A 17 -21.95 18.74 18.01
CA SER A 17 -21.58 17.53 17.29
C SER A 17 -21.49 16.31 18.25
N PRO A 18 -21.73 15.08 17.77
CA PRO A 18 -21.66 13.88 18.60
C PRO A 18 -20.24 13.71 19.13
N ARG A 19 -20.04 13.96 20.43
CA ARG A 19 -18.74 13.75 21.09
C ARG A 19 -18.45 12.24 21.08
N PRO A 20 -17.28 11.78 20.60
CA PRO A 20 -16.89 10.39 20.78
C PRO A 20 -16.86 10.13 22.29
N SER A 21 -17.52 9.06 22.73
CA SER A 21 -17.59 8.71 24.16
C SER A 21 -16.24 8.16 24.62
N PHE A 22 -15.28 9.05 24.87
CA PHE A 22 -13.97 8.72 25.42
C PHE A 22 -14.10 8.39 26.90
N ARG A 23 -14.40 7.13 27.24
CA ARG A 23 -14.38 6.64 28.62
C ARG A 23 -12.97 6.19 29.02
N ALA A 24 -11.98 7.05 28.86
CA ALA A 24 -10.57 6.76 29.13
C ALA A 24 -9.98 7.69 30.20
N GLY A 25 -10.56 7.67 31.40
CA GLY A 25 -9.89 8.18 32.59
C GLY A 25 -10.84 8.60 33.71
N ARG A 26 -10.50 8.22 34.96
CA ARG A 26 -11.13 8.85 36.12
C ARG A 26 -10.61 10.28 36.23
N VAL A 27 -11.51 11.25 36.23
CA VAL A 27 -11.19 12.64 36.56
C VAL A 27 -10.94 12.69 38.07
N ILE A 28 -9.71 13.01 38.46
CA ILE A 28 -9.32 13.20 39.86
C ILE A 28 -9.37 14.71 40.13
N PRO A 29 -10.17 15.17 41.11
CA PRO A 29 -10.14 16.56 41.54
C PRO A 29 -8.77 16.85 42.17
N GLY A 30 -8.10 17.88 41.68
CA GLY A 30 -6.85 18.40 42.22
C GLY A 30 -7.10 19.35 43.39
N SER A 31 -6.02 19.69 44.09
CA SER A 31 -6.05 20.46 45.35
C SER A 31 -6.18 21.97 45.19
N ARG A 32 -6.25 22.50 43.96
CA ARG A 32 -6.45 23.93 43.65
C ARG A 32 -7.72 24.13 42.84
N LEU A 33 -8.39 25.28 43.01
CA LEU A 33 -9.52 25.68 42.15
C LEU A 33 -9.10 25.59 40.67
N GLY A 34 -9.83 24.83 39.86
CA GLY A 34 -9.54 24.62 38.44
C GLY A 34 -8.57 23.46 38.12
N SER A 35 -7.89 22.88 39.10
CA SER A 35 -7.00 21.74 38.85
C SER A 35 -7.80 20.43 38.76
N ARG A 36 -8.17 20.01 37.55
CA ARG A 36 -8.67 18.64 37.30
C ARG A 36 -7.55 17.85 36.63
N ARG A 37 -7.20 16.69 37.18
CA ARG A 37 -6.21 15.78 36.58
C ARG A 37 -6.93 14.54 36.07
N VAL A 38 -6.80 14.22 34.79
CA VAL A 38 -7.38 13.00 34.22
C VAL A 38 -6.37 11.88 34.36
N ARG A 39 -6.73 10.79 35.04
CA ARG A 39 -5.89 9.60 35.09
C ARG A 39 -6.03 8.86 33.77
N ILE A 40 -5.08 9.09 32.86
CA ILE A 40 -4.99 8.41 31.57
C ILE A 40 -4.86 6.90 31.84
N GLY A 41 -5.82 6.11 31.36
CA GLY A 41 -5.76 4.64 31.43
C GLY A 41 -4.75 4.08 30.42
N ARG A 42 -4.44 2.77 30.49
CA ARG A 42 -3.54 2.04 29.57
C ARG A 42 -3.88 2.17 28.07
N ALA A 43 -5.03 2.73 27.74
CA ALA A 43 -5.57 2.90 26.39
C ALA A 43 -5.02 4.12 25.62
N LEU A 44 -4.31 5.05 26.27
CA LEU A 44 -3.71 6.21 25.59
C LEU A 44 -2.26 6.39 26.05
N ARG A 45 -1.35 6.63 25.10
CA ARG A 45 0.05 6.95 25.35
C ARG A 45 0.35 8.36 24.82
N PRO A 46 1.08 9.20 25.56
CA PRO A 46 1.52 10.50 25.05
C PRO A 46 2.53 10.30 23.90
N ALA A 47 2.33 11.00 22.79
CA ALA A 47 3.28 11.12 21.69
C ALA A 47 4.15 12.38 21.85
N ASP A 48 5.30 12.38 21.18
CA ASP A 48 6.35 13.40 21.32
C ASP A 48 5.93 14.80 20.86
N ASP A 49 4.83 14.91 20.10
CA ASP A 49 4.24 16.13 19.57
C ASP A 49 3.14 16.74 20.47
N GLY A 50 2.93 16.19 21.68
CA GLY A 50 1.92 16.67 22.61
C GLY A 50 0.51 16.13 22.34
N HIS A 51 0.32 15.28 21.33
CA HIS A 51 -0.93 14.58 21.08
C HIS A 51 -1.00 13.24 21.85
N LEU A 52 -2.23 12.78 22.13
CA LEU A 52 -2.48 11.49 22.78
C LEU A 52 -2.79 10.45 21.71
N VAL A 53 -2.00 9.38 21.65
CA VAL A 53 -2.16 8.28 20.69
C VAL A 53 -2.86 7.11 21.38
N ALA A 54 -3.87 6.54 20.70
CA ALA A 54 -4.58 5.36 21.16
C ALA A 54 -3.63 4.16 21.18
N THR A 55 -3.36 3.61 22.37
CA THR A 55 -2.57 2.38 22.51
C THR A 55 -3.38 1.19 22.00
N GLU A 56 -2.71 0.11 21.62
CA GLU A 56 -3.29 -1.19 21.22
C GLU A 56 -4.31 -1.78 22.24
N ALA A 57 -4.33 -1.26 23.47
CA ALA A 57 -5.32 -1.58 24.50
C ALA A 57 -6.68 -0.86 24.31
N ALA A 58 -6.73 0.24 23.55
CA ALA A 58 -7.96 0.97 23.23
C ALA A 58 -8.83 0.25 22.19
N ASP A 59 -8.19 -0.49 21.28
CA ASP A 59 -8.84 -1.19 20.17
C ASP A 59 -9.23 -2.63 20.54
N ARG A 60 -9.14 -2.99 21.83
CA ARG A 60 -9.57 -4.30 22.32
C ARG A 60 -11.10 -4.35 22.37
N PRO A 61 -11.75 -5.25 21.61
CA PRO A 61 -13.19 -5.42 21.69
C PRO A 61 -13.58 -5.90 23.10
N THR A 62 -14.59 -5.26 23.68
CA THR A 62 -15.09 -5.53 25.03
C THR A 62 -16.10 -6.68 25.09
N THR A 63 -16.48 -7.25 23.94
CA THR A 63 -17.45 -8.34 23.80
C THR A 63 -16.76 -9.66 23.45
N GLN A 64 -17.26 -10.78 23.98
CA GLN A 64 -16.72 -12.12 23.71
C GLN A 64 -16.73 -12.47 22.21
N GLY A 65 -17.75 -12.04 21.47
CA GLY A 65 -17.81 -12.18 20.01
C GLY A 65 -16.77 -11.33 19.27
N GLY A 66 -16.47 -10.13 19.78
CA GLY A 66 -15.42 -9.29 19.21
C GLY A 66 -14.02 -9.83 19.45
N GLU A 67 -13.76 -10.48 20.60
CA GLU A 67 -12.48 -11.17 20.83
C GLU A 67 -12.28 -12.37 19.91
N TRP A 68 -13.33 -13.15 19.66
CA TRP A 68 -13.27 -14.26 18.71
C TRP A 68 -13.05 -13.76 17.28
N ALA A 69 -13.80 -12.76 16.85
CA ALA A 69 -13.61 -12.11 15.54
C ALA A 69 -12.19 -11.53 15.40
N ARG A 70 -11.63 -10.95 16.46
CA ARG A 70 -10.24 -10.47 16.48
C ARG A 70 -9.24 -11.62 16.39
N ARG A 71 -9.44 -12.75 17.07
CA ARG A 71 -8.55 -13.92 16.97
C ARG A 71 -8.61 -14.56 15.58
N VAL A 72 -9.80 -14.67 15.00
CA VAL A 72 -9.97 -15.14 13.61
C VAL A 72 -9.31 -14.17 12.63
N ARG A 73 -9.56 -12.86 12.77
CA ARG A 73 -8.87 -11.84 11.95
C ARG A 73 -7.36 -11.87 12.15
N ALA A 74 -6.86 -12.04 13.38
CA ALA A 74 -5.43 -12.12 13.66
C ALA A 74 -4.81 -13.43 13.15
N ALA A 75 -5.57 -14.52 13.07
CA ALA A 75 -5.13 -15.78 12.48
C ALA A 75 -5.04 -15.69 10.95
N ILE A 76 -5.96 -14.97 10.30
CA ILE A 76 -6.02 -14.83 8.84
C ILE A 76 -5.09 -13.70 8.35
N PHE A 77 -5.08 -12.55 9.02
CA PHE A 77 -4.41 -11.32 8.60
C PHE A 77 -3.22 -10.92 9.48
N GLY A 78 -2.88 -11.70 10.52
CA GLY A 78 -1.80 -11.34 11.44
C GLY A 78 -2.22 -10.28 12.48
N PRO A 79 -1.35 -10.01 13.49
CA PRO A 79 -1.61 -8.97 14.48
C PRO A 79 -1.64 -7.58 13.82
N PRO A 80 -2.51 -6.66 14.29
CA PRO A 80 -2.60 -5.30 13.74
C PRO A 80 -1.23 -4.61 13.83
N LEU A 81 -0.71 -4.15 12.69
CA LEU A 81 0.53 -3.41 12.64
C LEU A 81 0.30 -2.02 13.27
N SER A 82 0.95 -1.77 14.42
CA SER A 82 0.99 -0.44 15.03
C SER A 82 1.66 0.55 14.08
N THR A 83 0.95 1.60 13.68
CA THR A 83 1.37 2.65 12.73
C THR A 83 2.70 3.33 13.13
N GLU A 84 3.03 3.35 14.42
CA GLU A 84 4.30 3.87 14.97
C GLU A 84 5.55 3.07 14.56
N ARG A 85 5.40 1.80 14.15
CA ARG A 85 6.54 0.96 13.73
C ARG A 85 6.77 0.96 12.21
N GLU A 86 5.94 1.65 11.44
CA GLU A 86 5.99 1.67 9.97
C GLU A 86 6.76 2.87 9.43
N SER A 87 6.77 4.00 10.16
CA SER A 87 7.45 5.24 9.77
C SER A 87 8.98 5.21 9.96
N GLY A 88 9.50 4.32 10.82
CA GLY A 88 10.92 4.26 11.17
C GLY A 88 11.76 3.23 10.40
N GLU A 89 11.16 2.19 9.82
CA GLU A 89 11.90 1.15 9.10
C GLU A 89 11.94 1.44 7.59
N ARG A 90 12.96 2.19 7.18
CA ARG A 90 13.32 2.27 5.75
C ARG A 90 13.86 0.91 5.32
N LEU A 91 13.23 0.31 4.31
CA LEU A 91 13.77 -0.90 3.65
C LEU A 91 15.22 -0.63 3.19
N ASN A 92 16.14 -1.52 3.56
CA ASN A 92 17.50 -1.45 3.05
C ASN A 92 17.48 -1.57 1.52
N LYS A 93 18.40 -0.89 0.82
CA LYS A 93 18.49 -0.78 -0.65
C LYS A 93 18.37 -2.14 -1.35
N VAL A 94 18.96 -3.19 -0.79
CA VAL A 94 18.91 -4.56 -1.35
C VAL A 94 17.48 -5.10 -1.37
N ARG A 95 16.77 -5.01 -0.23
CA ARG A 95 15.37 -5.49 -0.13
C ARG A 95 14.43 -4.61 -0.93
N ALA A 96 14.64 -3.29 -0.88
CA ALA A 96 13.89 -2.34 -1.70
C ALA A 96 14.05 -2.68 -3.19
N LEU A 97 15.28 -2.86 -3.67
CA LEU A 97 15.54 -3.22 -5.06
C LEU A 97 14.86 -4.53 -5.45
N ALA A 98 14.96 -5.58 -4.62
CA ALA A 98 14.32 -6.86 -4.93
C ALA A 98 12.79 -6.75 -5.05
N ILE A 99 12.15 -5.99 -4.16
CA ILE A 99 10.69 -5.79 -4.18
C ILE A 99 10.29 -4.94 -5.40
N PHE A 100 10.96 -3.81 -5.63
CA PHE A 100 10.61 -2.90 -6.74
C PHE A 100 11.02 -3.44 -8.12
N ALA A 101 12.10 -4.23 -8.22
CA ALA A 101 12.52 -4.83 -9.48
C ALA A 101 11.68 -6.05 -9.86
N SER A 102 10.98 -6.68 -8.91
CA SER A 102 10.16 -7.87 -9.16
C SER A 102 9.13 -7.64 -10.26
N ASP A 103 8.53 -6.45 -10.32
CA ASP A 103 7.50 -6.11 -11.30
C ASP A 103 8.08 -6.00 -12.73
N ALA A 104 9.24 -5.35 -12.85
CA ALA A 104 9.97 -5.25 -14.11
C ALA A 104 10.49 -6.62 -14.59
N LEU A 105 10.98 -7.45 -13.68
CA LEU A 105 11.43 -8.81 -13.98
C LEU A 105 10.27 -9.70 -14.44
N SER A 106 9.14 -9.66 -13.73
CA SER A 106 7.90 -10.36 -14.12
C SER A 106 7.46 -9.95 -15.52
N SER A 107 7.44 -8.63 -15.79
CA SER A 107 7.08 -8.08 -17.11
C SER A 107 7.99 -8.59 -18.23
N SER A 108 9.30 -8.65 -18.00
CA SER A 108 10.24 -9.17 -19.00
C SER A 108 10.04 -10.67 -19.30
N ALA A 109 9.62 -11.44 -18.30
CA ALA A 109 9.44 -12.89 -18.42
C ALA A 109 8.25 -13.26 -19.31
N TYR A 110 7.12 -12.55 -19.20
CA TYR A 110 5.95 -12.84 -20.05
C TYR A 110 5.92 -12.02 -21.35
N ALA A 111 6.40 -10.77 -21.34
CA ALA A 111 6.25 -9.88 -22.50
C ALA A 111 7.10 -10.33 -23.70
N THR A 112 8.25 -10.96 -23.45
CA THR A 112 9.12 -11.46 -24.52
C THR A 112 8.43 -12.56 -25.35
N GLU A 113 7.78 -13.52 -24.68
CA GLU A 113 7.01 -14.57 -25.33
C GLU A 113 5.81 -14.01 -26.12
N GLU A 114 5.04 -13.11 -25.50
CA GLU A 114 3.86 -12.51 -26.14
C GLU A 114 4.24 -11.69 -27.40
N ILE A 115 5.33 -10.92 -27.35
CA ILE A 115 5.83 -10.20 -28.53
C ILE A 115 6.16 -11.18 -29.66
N LEU A 116 6.85 -12.28 -29.35
CA LEU A 116 7.19 -13.28 -30.36
C LEU A 116 5.96 -13.96 -30.92
N LEU A 117 4.98 -14.31 -30.08
CA LEU A 117 3.73 -14.95 -30.51
C LEU A 117 2.97 -14.04 -31.50
N VAL A 118 2.87 -12.75 -31.20
CA VAL A 118 2.28 -11.77 -32.13
C VAL A 118 3.07 -11.69 -33.44
N LEU A 119 4.41 -11.62 -33.40
CA LEU A 119 5.23 -11.60 -34.61
C LEU A 119 5.09 -12.87 -35.45
N VAL A 120 5.02 -14.04 -34.82
CA VAL A 120 4.77 -15.32 -35.52
C VAL A 120 3.41 -15.28 -36.23
N THR A 121 2.37 -14.78 -35.57
CA THR A 121 1.04 -14.64 -36.20
C THR A 121 1.02 -13.63 -37.35
N ALA A 122 1.87 -12.59 -37.30
CA ALA A 122 2.04 -11.63 -38.38
C ALA A 122 2.87 -12.17 -39.58
N GLY A 123 3.54 -13.31 -39.40
CA GLY A 123 4.27 -14.04 -40.44
C GLY A 123 5.78 -14.14 -40.18
N ALA A 124 6.42 -15.14 -40.81
CA ALA A 124 7.82 -15.47 -40.55
C ALA A 124 8.81 -14.33 -40.83
N THR A 125 8.49 -13.42 -41.77
CA THR A 125 9.31 -12.23 -42.05
C THR A 125 9.27 -11.21 -40.91
N ALA A 126 8.17 -11.15 -40.15
CA ALA A 126 8.00 -10.23 -39.03
C ALA A 126 8.92 -10.58 -37.84
N LEU A 127 9.38 -11.83 -37.71
CA LEU A 127 10.34 -12.24 -36.69
C LEU A 127 11.65 -11.44 -36.75
N SER A 128 12.05 -10.99 -37.94
CA SER A 128 13.22 -10.11 -38.11
C SER A 128 13.08 -8.76 -37.39
N LEU A 129 11.86 -8.34 -37.08
CA LEU A 129 11.56 -7.11 -36.32
C LEU A 129 11.77 -7.29 -34.80
N GLY A 130 11.92 -8.52 -34.30
CA GLY A 130 12.07 -8.77 -32.86
C GLY A 130 13.25 -8.01 -32.25
N LEU A 131 14.42 -8.03 -32.90
CA LEU A 131 15.61 -7.31 -32.41
C LEU A 131 15.45 -5.78 -32.52
N PRO A 132 15.00 -5.19 -33.65
CA PRO A 132 14.67 -3.77 -33.71
C PRO A 132 13.66 -3.31 -32.65
N ILE A 133 12.61 -4.10 -32.38
CA ILE A 133 11.60 -3.79 -31.36
C ILE A 133 12.24 -3.81 -29.96
N ALA A 134 13.05 -4.82 -29.66
CA ALA A 134 13.75 -4.91 -28.38
C ALA A 134 14.67 -3.68 -28.14
N ILE A 135 15.40 -3.25 -29.17
CA ILE A 135 16.24 -2.04 -29.10
C ILE A 135 15.38 -0.80 -28.85
N ALA A 136 14.27 -0.65 -29.57
CA ALA A 136 13.35 0.47 -29.37
C ALA A 136 12.78 0.51 -27.94
N ILE A 137 12.39 -0.63 -27.38
CA ILE A 137 11.92 -0.77 -26.00
C ILE A 137 13.04 -0.40 -25.01
N ALA A 138 14.27 -0.87 -25.22
CA ALA A 138 15.41 -0.55 -24.36
C ALA A 138 15.72 0.96 -24.33
N VAL A 139 15.65 1.62 -25.50
CA VAL A 139 15.81 3.08 -25.60
C VAL A 139 14.68 3.80 -24.86
N LEU A 140 13.44 3.37 -25.03
CA LEU A 140 12.29 3.93 -24.33
C LEU A 140 12.43 3.80 -22.81
N LEU A 141 12.83 2.63 -22.31
CA LEU A 141 13.13 2.39 -20.89
C LEU A 141 14.23 3.33 -20.37
N GLY A 142 15.25 3.60 -21.18
CA GLY A 142 16.29 4.59 -20.86
C GLY A 142 15.71 6.00 -20.67
N MET A 143 14.84 6.44 -21.58
CA MET A 143 14.17 7.74 -21.48
C MET A 143 13.27 7.82 -20.23
N VAL A 144 12.46 6.80 -19.99
CA VAL A 144 11.58 6.72 -18.81
C VAL A 144 12.39 6.77 -17.52
N THR A 145 13.51 6.04 -17.47
CA THR A 145 14.41 6.02 -16.30
C THR A 145 14.99 7.41 -16.04
N MET A 146 15.47 8.11 -17.08
CA MET A 146 15.96 9.48 -16.93
C MET A 146 14.86 10.44 -16.45
N SER A 147 13.65 10.31 -16.99
CA SER A 147 12.49 11.11 -16.56
C SER A 147 12.17 10.87 -15.09
N TYR A 148 12.12 9.62 -14.65
CA TYR A 148 11.84 9.27 -13.25
C TYR A 148 12.95 9.77 -12.31
N MET A 149 14.21 9.70 -12.73
CA MET A 149 15.32 10.28 -11.95
C MET A 149 15.18 11.79 -11.75
N GLN A 150 14.69 12.52 -12.76
CA GLN A 150 14.41 13.95 -12.65
C GLN A 150 13.25 14.21 -11.69
N THR A 151 12.15 13.46 -11.82
CA THR A 151 10.98 13.57 -10.95
C THR A 151 11.32 13.28 -9.49
N VAL A 152 12.06 12.21 -9.20
CA VAL A 152 12.46 11.85 -7.82
C VAL A 152 13.33 12.93 -7.18
N ARG A 153 14.20 13.60 -7.96
CA ARG A 153 15.01 14.73 -7.47
C ARG A 153 14.16 15.97 -7.19
N ALA A 154 13.15 16.23 -8.03
CA ALA A 154 12.22 17.34 -7.84
C ALA A 154 11.24 17.11 -6.68
N TYR A 155 10.93 15.84 -6.37
CA TYR A 155 9.96 15.42 -5.35
C TYR A 155 10.60 14.56 -4.23
N PRO A 156 11.52 15.11 -3.42
CA PRO A 156 12.29 14.35 -2.43
C PRO A 156 11.47 13.84 -1.23
N LYS A 157 10.29 14.41 -0.99
CA LYS A 157 9.34 13.94 0.04
C LYS A 157 8.47 12.77 -0.44
N GLY A 158 8.69 12.30 -1.66
CA GLY A 158 7.82 11.35 -2.35
C GLY A 158 6.75 12.08 -3.14
N GLY A 159 6.59 11.71 -4.41
CA GLY A 159 5.55 12.21 -5.29
C GLY A 159 5.29 11.20 -6.39
N GLY A 160 4.12 10.56 -6.35
CA GLY A 160 3.68 9.64 -7.40
C GLY A 160 3.09 10.41 -8.60
N ALA A 161 2.76 9.69 -9.68
CA ALA A 161 2.17 10.32 -10.86
C ALA A 161 0.94 11.19 -10.53
N TYR A 162 0.12 10.76 -9.56
CA TYR A 162 -1.00 11.56 -9.06
C TYR A 162 -0.58 12.95 -8.55
N SER A 163 0.36 13.02 -7.60
CA SER A 163 0.74 14.31 -6.99
C SER A 163 1.47 15.19 -7.99
N VAL A 164 2.36 14.61 -8.79
CA VAL A 164 3.11 15.33 -9.83
C VAL A 164 2.15 15.91 -10.88
N SER A 165 1.21 15.13 -11.40
CA SER A 165 0.23 15.62 -12.38
C SER A 165 -0.75 16.64 -11.78
N SER A 166 -1.18 16.43 -10.52
CA SER A 166 -2.10 17.34 -9.84
C SER A 166 -1.51 18.73 -9.64
N GLU A 167 -0.24 18.80 -9.22
CA GLU A 167 0.43 20.07 -8.92
C GLU A 167 0.87 20.82 -10.18
N ASN A 168 1.26 20.12 -11.25
CA ASN A 168 1.83 20.76 -12.45
C ASN A 168 0.81 21.04 -13.54
N ILE A 169 -0.22 20.21 -13.68
CA ILE A 169 -1.19 20.29 -14.79
C ILE A 169 -2.58 20.62 -14.27
N GLY A 170 -2.93 20.14 -13.08
CA GLY A 170 -4.18 20.43 -12.41
C GLY A 170 -4.94 19.17 -11.95
N PRO A 171 -6.05 19.35 -11.22
CA PRO A 171 -6.74 18.26 -10.53
C PRO A 171 -7.27 17.17 -11.47
N TRP A 172 -7.75 17.54 -12.67
CA TRP A 172 -8.25 16.56 -13.64
C TRP A 172 -7.16 15.63 -14.17
N ALA A 173 -5.97 16.17 -14.45
CA ALA A 173 -4.83 15.35 -14.87
C ALA A 173 -4.36 14.42 -13.73
N GLY A 174 -4.40 14.92 -12.49
CA GLY A 174 -4.21 14.09 -11.29
C GLY A 174 -5.17 12.92 -11.23
N LEU A 175 -6.48 13.18 -11.36
CA LEU A 175 -7.51 12.14 -11.32
C LEU A 175 -7.33 11.09 -12.43
N ILE A 176 -6.98 11.52 -13.65
CA ILE A 176 -6.66 10.60 -14.76
C ILE A 176 -5.45 9.73 -14.39
N ALA A 177 -4.39 10.33 -13.85
CA ALA A 177 -3.20 9.59 -13.42
C ALA A 177 -3.54 8.58 -12.30
N ALA A 178 -4.39 8.94 -11.33
CA ALA A 178 -4.84 8.03 -10.29
C ALA A 178 -5.68 6.88 -10.85
N ALA A 179 -6.62 7.16 -11.77
CA ALA A 179 -7.44 6.13 -12.40
C ALA A 179 -6.59 5.17 -13.25
N ALA A 180 -5.62 5.70 -13.99
CA ALA A 180 -4.68 4.91 -14.76
C ALA A 180 -3.84 4.00 -13.84
N LEU A 181 -3.29 4.53 -12.74
CA LEU A 181 -2.53 3.74 -11.77
C LEU A 181 -3.35 2.63 -11.11
N LEU A 182 -4.61 2.89 -10.74
CA LEU A 182 -5.48 1.86 -10.17
C LEU A 182 -5.75 0.73 -11.18
N THR A 183 -5.97 1.10 -12.44
CA THR A 183 -6.19 0.13 -13.51
C THR A 183 -4.93 -0.68 -13.78
N ASP A 184 -3.77 -0.01 -13.83
CA ASP A 184 -2.45 -0.63 -13.97
C ASP A 184 -2.21 -1.66 -12.87
N TYR A 185 -2.43 -1.32 -11.60
CA TYR A 185 -2.26 -2.27 -10.51
C TYR A 185 -3.15 -3.52 -10.61
N ILE A 186 -4.40 -3.35 -11.05
CA ILE A 186 -5.31 -4.50 -11.26
C ILE A 186 -4.80 -5.36 -12.41
N LEU A 187 -4.41 -4.74 -13.53
CA LEU A 187 -3.96 -5.44 -14.71
C LEU A 187 -2.64 -6.17 -14.47
N THR A 188 -1.69 -5.55 -13.79
CA THR A 188 -0.38 -6.13 -13.46
C THR A 188 -0.53 -7.43 -12.67
N VAL A 189 -1.42 -7.45 -11.65
CA VAL A 189 -1.70 -8.67 -10.89
C VAL A 189 -2.39 -9.71 -11.77
N ALA A 190 -3.38 -9.32 -12.57
CA ALA A 190 -4.12 -10.24 -13.42
C ALA A 190 -3.23 -10.90 -14.48
N VAL A 191 -2.39 -10.11 -15.17
CA VAL A 191 -1.45 -10.59 -16.20
C VAL A 191 -0.37 -11.46 -15.57
N SER A 192 0.24 -11.01 -14.47
CA SER A 192 1.31 -11.78 -13.81
C SER A 192 0.83 -13.16 -13.33
N ILE A 193 -0.36 -13.24 -12.73
CA ILE A 193 -0.93 -14.52 -12.28
C ILE A 193 -1.32 -15.41 -13.47
N SER A 194 -1.84 -14.81 -14.54
CA SER A 194 -2.19 -15.54 -15.76
C SER A 194 -0.96 -16.15 -16.42
N ALA A 195 0.10 -15.35 -16.61
CA ALA A 195 1.39 -15.81 -17.13
C ALA A 195 2.05 -16.85 -16.22
N GLY A 196 2.04 -16.61 -14.90
CA GLY A 196 2.53 -17.58 -13.92
C GLY A 196 1.80 -18.92 -13.99
N SER A 197 0.46 -18.91 -14.17
CA SER A 197 -0.31 -20.14 -14.35
C SER A 197 0.07 -20.91 -15.62
N LEU A 198 0.35 -20.20 -16.72
CA LEU A 198 0.82 -20.81 -17.96
C LEU A 198 2.21 -21.42 -17.80
N ALA A 199 3.12 -20.74 -17.10
CA ALA A 199 4.44 -21.28 -16.80
C ALA A 199 4.37 -22.60 -15.99
N VAL A 200 3.47 -22.68 -15.00
CA VAL A 200 3.24 -23.92 -14.24
C VAL A 200 2.69 -25.05 -15.12
N ILE A 201 1.72 -24.75 -15.98
CA ILE A 201 1.14 -25.74 -16.90
C ILE A 201 2.17 -26.21 -17.94
N SER A 202 3.03 -25.33 -18.40
CA SER A 202 4.13 -25.67 -19.31
C SER A 202 5.08 -26.69 -18.67
N ALA A 203 5.38 -26.55 -17.39
CA ALA A 203 6.18 -27.52 -16.64
C ALA A 203 5.43 -28.83 -16.34
N LEU A 204 4.12 -28.77 -16.12
CA LEU A 204 3.26 -29.91 -15.77
C LEU A 204 1.97 -29.92 -16.60
N PRO A 205 1.99 -30.46 -17.83
CA PRO A 205 0.86 -30.36 -18.77
C PRO A 205 -0.44 -31.02 -18.27
N ALA A 206 -0.35 -32.01 -17.37
CA ALA A 206 -1.51 -32.67 -16.77
C ALA A 206 -2.43 -31.73 -15.95
N LEU A 207 -1.94 -30.54 -15.60
CA LEU A 207 -2.67 -29.52 -14.86
C LEU A 207 -3.46 -28.55 -15.74
N ALA A 208 -3.47 -28.73 -17.08
CA ALA A 208 -4.11 -27.81 -18.02
C ALA A 208 -5.60 -27.55 -17.72
N ASP A 209 -6.36 -28.59 -17.37
CA ASP A 209 -7.78 -28.47 -17.03
C ASP A 209 -8.03 -27.65 -15.74
N PHE A 210 -7.01 -27.51 -14.89
CA PHE A 210 -7.07 -26.77 -13.64
C PHE A 210 -6.50 -25.35 -13.74
N ARG A 211 -6.25 -24.83 -14.95
CA ARG A 211 -5.66 -23.49 -15.18
C ARG A 211 -6.27 -22.38 -14.32
N VAL A 212 -7.59 -22.28 -14.34
CA VAL A 212 -8.31 -21.24 -13.57
C VAL A 212 -8.16 -21.45 -12.07
N HIS A 213 -8.20 -22.71 -11.61
CA HIS A 213 -8.03 -23.04 -10.19
C HIS A 213 -6.62 -22.70 -9.69
N ILE A 214 -5.59 -22.94 -10.50
CA ILE A 214 -4.21 -22.58 -10.19
C ILE A 214 -4.07 -21.07 -10.06
N ALA A 215 -4.58 -20.32 -11.03
CA ALA A 215 -4.56 -18.86 -11.03
C ALA A 215 -5.28 -18.27 -9.79
N LEU A 216 -6.50 -18.72 -9.50
CA LEU A 216 -7.27 -18.26 -8.35
C LEU A 216 -6.62 -18.64 -7.02
N THR A 217 -6.05 -19.85 -6.93
CA THR A 217 -5.33 -20.28 -5.71
C THR A 217 -4.10 -19.41 -5.49
N ALA A 218 -3.31 -19.14 -6.54
CA ALA A 218 -2.16 -18.24 -6.46
C ALA A 218 -2.58 -16.81 -6.06
N LEU A 219 -3.69 -16.29 -6.61
CA LEU A 219 -4.23 -14.99 -6.23
C LEU A 219 -4.61 -14.93 -4.75
N VAL A 220 -5.29 -15.96 -4.24
CA VAL A 220 -5.67 -16.05 -2.83
C VAL A 220 -4.44 -16.13 -1.94
N LEU A 221 -3.44 -16.95 -2.30
CA LEU A 221 -2.20 -17.07 -1.55
C LEU A 221 -1.42 -15.74 -1.52
N LEU A 222 -1.31 -15.05 -2.65
CA LEU A 222 -0.70 -13.72 -2.74
C LEU A 222 -1.45 -12.72 -1.86
N THR A 223 -2.79 -12.73 -1.91
CA THR A 223 -3.65 -11.85 -1.10
C THR A 223 -3.45 -12.11 0.39
N LEU A 224 -3.45 -13.38 0.81
CA LEU A 224 -3.20 -13.76 2.19
C LEU A 224 -1.79 -13.39 2.64
N GLY A 225 -0.78 -13.57 1.79
CA GLY A 225 0.59 -13.12 2.03
C GLY A 225 0.68 -11.61 2.24
N ASN A 226 0.07 -10.83 1.34
CA ASN A 226 0.04 -9.38 1.42
C ASN A 226 -0.68 -8.89 2.69
N LEU A 227 -1.78 -9.54 3.08
CA LEU A 227 -2.54 -9.17 4.27
C LEU A 227 -1.86 -9.57 5.58
N ARG A 228 -1.06 -10.65 5.61
CA ARG A 228 -0.38 -11.14 6.83
C ARG A 228 0.81 -10.26 7.27
N GLY A 229 1.21 -9.31 6.43
CA GLY A 229 2.17 -8.28 6.77
C GLY A 229 3.53 -8.47 6.10
N VAL A 230 3.95 -7.45 5.36
CA VAL A 230 5.17 -7.37 4.56
C VAL A 230 6.46 -7.33 5.42
N ARG A 231 6.33 -7.30 6.75
CA ARG A 231 7.42 -7.06 7.69
C ARG A 231 8.45 -8.20 7.78
N GLU A 232 8.03 -9.45 7.61
CA GLU A 232 8.93 -10.61 7.39
C GLU A 232 9.15 -10.89 5.89
N SER A 233 8.36 -10.28 5.01
CA SER A 233 8.26 -10.67 3.62
C SER A 233 9.40 -10.15 2.74
N GLY A 234 10.13 -9.09 3.14
CA GLY A 234 11.25 -8.58 2.34
C GLY A 234 12.37 -9.60 2.10
N THR A 235 12.53 -10.59 2.99
CA THR A 235 13.47 -11.70 2.80
C THR A 235 12.86 -12.83 1.96
N VAL A 236 11.57 -13.14 2.20
CA VAL A 236 10.83 -14.19 1.47
C VAL A 236 10.68 -13.84 -0.02
N PHE A 237 10.46 -12.56 -0.34
CA PHE A 237 10.39 -12.09 -1.73
C PHE A 237 11.76 -11.88 -2.37
N ALA A 238 12.83 -11.62 -1.60
CA ALA A 238 14.16 -11.43 -2.19
C ALA A 238 14.77 -12.73 -2.75
N ILE A 239 14.49 -13.88 -2.12
CA ILE A 239 15.01 -15.19 -2.55
C ILE A 239 14.60 -15.54 -3.99
N PRO A 240 13.30 -15.56 -4.37
CA PRO A 240 12.91 -15.87 -5.74
C PRO A 240 13.38 -14.81 -6.73
N THR A 241 13.38 -13.52 -6.37
CA THR A 241 13.85 -12.46 -7.26
C THR A 241 15.33 -12.61 -7.61
N TYR A 242 16.20 -12.81 -6.62
CA TYR A 242 17.62 -13.03 -6.90
C TYR A 242 17.88 -14.40 -7.53
N GLY A 243 17.11 -15.43 -7.15
CA GLY A 243 17.15 -16.73 -7.81
C GLY A 243 16.87 -16.62 -9.31
N PHE A 244 15.87 -15.85 -9.73
CA PHE A 244 15.55 -15.61 -11.13
C PHE A 244 16.69 -14.87 -11.88
N ILE A 245 17.39 -13.94 -11.23
CA ILE A 245 18.50 -13.20 -11.86
C ILE A 245 19.72 -14.10 -12.12
N PHE A 246 19.96 -15.09 -11.25
CA PHE A 246 21.14 -15.95 -11.32
C PHE A 246 20.89 -17.33 -11.93
N ALA A 247 19.64 -17.69 -12.22
CA ALA A 247 19.25 -18.92 -12.93
C ALA A 247 19.37 -18.73 -14.44
#